data_AF-A0A0J9VB65-F1
#
_entry.id   AF-A0A0J9VB65-F1
#
_cell.length_a   1.000
_cell.length_b   1.000
_cell.length_c   1.000
_cell.angle_alpha   90.00
_cell.angle_beta   90.00
_cell.angle_gamma   90.00
#
_symmetry.space_group_name_H-M   'P 1'
#
loop_
_entity.id
_entity.type
_entity.pdbx_description
1 polymer ?
#
loop_
_entity_poly.entity_id
_entity_poly.type
_entity_poly.pdbx_seq_one_letter_code
_entity_poly.pdbx_strand_id
1 'polypeptide(L)'
;MAQISRKTLEDASSPVKLSKMYEEFFVKDKKLELESSCNELKINGKVDEQSKELCNNLIHFLKKIAGLKDKQESAKRCSYVPYWLYDEIARLYKYQYTNNVDKIGIVKD
;
A
#
# COMPACT_ATOMS: atom_id res chain seq x y z
N MET A 1 -24.96 -3.30 -5.88
CA MET A 1 -23.70 -3.92 -5.44
C MET A 1 -23.50 -3.58 -3.98
N ALA A 2 -23.18 -4.55 -3.12
CA ALA A 2 -23.06 -4.30 -1.68
C ALA A 2 -21.83 -3.42 -1.39
N GLN A 3 -22.07 -2.24 -0.80
CA GLN A 3 -21.02 -1.30 -0.41
C GLN A 3 -20.37 -1.80 0.88
N ILE A 4 -19.24 -2.50 0.75
CA ILE A 4 -18.47 -2.97 1.90
C ILE A 4 -17.78 -1.75 2.51
N SER A 5 -18.17 -1.38 3.74
CA SER A 5 -17.56 -0.26 4.46
C SER A 5 -16.17 -0.66 4.98
N ARG A 6 -15.24 0.29 5.09
CA ARG A 6 -13.90 0.06 5.67
C ARG A 6 -14.00 -0.57 7.06
N LYS A 7 -15.00 -0.15 7.85
CA LYS A 7 -15.33 -0.71 9.17
C LYS A 7 -15.75 -2.18 9.09
N THR A 8 -16.56 -2.54 8.09
CA THR A 8 -16.94 -3.94 7.82
C THR A 8 -15.74 -4.78 7.38
N LEU A 9 -14.80 -4.19 6.63
CA LEU A 9 -13.56 -4.85 6.21
C LEU A 9 -12.59 -5.05 7.38
N GLU A 10 -12.49 -4.06 8.27
CA GLU A 10 -11.71 -4.07 9.51
C GLU A 10 -12.29 -5.04 10.56
N ASP A 11 -13.62 -5.10 10.70
CA ASP A 11 -14.33 -6.00 11.62
C ASP A 11 -14.30 -7.47 11.13
N ALA A 12 -14.38 -7.70 9.80
CA ALA A 12 -14.33 -9.05 9.22
C ALA A 12 -12.89 -9.64 9.19
N SER A 13 -11.91 -8.76 9.14
CA SER A 13 -10.51 -9.07 9.38
C SER A 13 -10.32 -9.27 10.89
N SER A 14 -10.26 -10.50 11.39
CA SER A 14 -9.97 -10.74 12.82
C SER A 14 -8.85 -9.81 13.33
N PRO A 15 -9.14 -8.89 14.29
CA PRO A 15 -8.36 -7.67 14.57
C PRO A 15 -6.93 -7.91 15.08
N VAL A 16 -6.50 -9.16 15.23
CA VAL A 16 -5.17 -9.53 15.72
C VAL A 16 -4.28 -10.09 14.62
N LYS A 17 -4.83 -10.72 13.57
CA LYS A 17 -4.00 -11.45 12.58
C LYS A 17 -3.68 -10.61 11.35
N LEU A 18 -4.61 -9.74 10.94
CA LEU A 18 -4.45 -8.86 9.79
C LEU A 18 -3.63 -7.62 10.15
N SER A 19 -3.91 -7.01 11.31
CA SER A 19 -3.12 -5.92 11.90
C SER A 19 -1.68 -6.36 12.11
N LYS A 20 -1.43 -7.50 12.75
CA LYS A 20 -0.08 -8.07 12.87
C LYS A 20 0.57 -8.37 11.53
N MET A 21 -0.16 -8.98 10.59
CA MET A 21 0.37 -9.20 9.24
C MET A 21 0.89 -7.91 8.61
N TYR A 22 0.06 -6.87 8.72
CA TYR A 22 0.31 -5.57 8.12
C TYR A 22 1.51 -4.90 8.79
N GLU A 23 1.50 -4.85 10.13
CA GLU A 23 2.54 -4.23 10.96
C GLU A 23 3.89 -4.96 10.88
N GLU A 24 3.91 -6.30 10.79
CA GLU A 24 5.15 -7.08 10.79
C GLU A 24 5.76 -7.20 9.38
N PHE A 25 4.95 -7.24 8.32
CA PHE A 25 5.46 -7.50 6.97
C PHE A 25 5.82 -6.23 6.21
N PHE A 26 5.01 -5.18 6.34
CA PHE A 26 5.19 -3.91 5.63
C PHE A 26 5.99 -2.89 6.46
N VAL A 27 7.01 -3.38 7.17
CA VAL A 27 7.99 -2.54 7.84
C VAL A 27 8.99 -2.06 6.81
N LYS A 28 9.20 -0.74 6.73
CA LYS A 28 10.20 -0.14 5.85
C LYS A 28 11.60 -0.53 6.32
N ASP A 29 12.39 -1.12 5.43
CA ASP A 29 13.79 -1.45 5.72
C ASP A 29 14.67 -0.20 5.63
N LYS A 30 15.52 0.00 6.64
CA LYS A 30 16.46 1.14 6.68
C LYS A 30 17.57 1.05 5.64
N LYS A 31 17.84 -0.15 5.11
CA LYS A 31 18.91 -0.42 4.15
C LYS A 31 18.34 -1.05 2.89
N LEU A 32 17.52 -0.27 2.21
CA LEU A 32 16.85 -0.68 0.99
C LEU A 32 17.76 -0.46 -0.23
N GLU A 33 17.87 -1.48 -1.08
CA GLU A 33 18.51 -1.29 -2.39
C GLU A 33 17.60 -0.42 -3.28
N LEU A 34 18.19 0.61 -3.87
CA LEU A 34 17.48 1.52 -4.75
C LEU A 34 17.34 0.92 -6.14
N GLU A 35 16.12 0.84 -6.64
CA GLU A 35 15.79 0.36 -7.97
C GLU A 35 15.90 1.51 -8.97
N SER A 36 16.63 1.27 -10.06
CA SER A 36 16.79 2.26 -11.14
C SER A 36 15.45 2.67 -11.75
N SER A 37 14.50 1.73 -11.84
CA SER A 37 13.13 1.99 -12.32
C SER A 37 12.38 3.03 -11.48
N CYS A 38 12.68 3.15 -10.18
CA CYS A 38 12.09 4.17 -9.32
C CYS A 38 12.67 5.56 -9.56
N ASN A 39 13.85 5.68 -10.17
CA ASN A 39 14.43 6.98 -10.51
C ASN A 39 13.73 7.64 -11.72
N GLU A 40 13.04 6.84 -12.54
CA GLU A 40 12.27 7.30 -13.70
C GLU A 40 10.84 7.72 -13.32
N LEU A 41 10.36 7.30 -12.13
CA LEU A 41 9.03 7.62 -11.65
C LEU A 41 8.90 9.13 -11.40
N LYS A 42 8.08 9.77 -12.22
CA LYS A 42 7.76 11.20 -12.15
C LYS A 42 6.32 11.38 -11.75
N ILE A 43 6.07 11.96 -10.58
CA ILE A 43 4.73 12.38 -10.17
C ILE A 43 4.58 13.85 -10.57
N ASN A 44 3.57 14.16 -11.39
CA ASN A 44 3.36 15.48 -11.98
C ASN A 44 4.60 16.05 -12.71
N GLY A 45 5.34 15.17 -13.41
CA GLY A 45 6.53 15.56 -14.17
C GLY A 45 7.78 15.83 -13.31
N LYS A 46 7.68 15.71 -11.98
CA LYS A 46 8.81 15.87 -11.06
C LYS A 46 9.16 14.55 -10.41
N VAL A 47 10.45 14.31 -10.30
CA VAL A 47 10.99 13.26 -9.46
C VAL A 47 11.08 13.86 -8.06
N ASP A 48 10.16 13.49 -7.17
CA ASP A 48 10.27 13.83 -5.76
C ASP A 48 10.81 12.65 -4.96
N GLU A 49 11.59 12.96 -3.93
CA GLU A 49 12.31 11.97 -3.12
C GLU A 49 11.35 11.04 -2.36
N GLN A 50 10.15 11.53 -2.03
CA GLN A 50 9.12 10.75 -1.35
C GLN A 50 8.49 9.70 -2.29
N SER A 51 8.20 10.07 -3.53
CA SER A 51 7.71 9.14 -4.56
C SER A 51 8.74 8.07 -4.91
N LYS A 52 10.03 8.45 -4.96
CA LYS A 52 11.13 7.50 -5.08
C LYS A 52 11.16 6.52 -3.92
N GLU A 53 11.10 7.01 -2.68
CA GLU A 53 11.08 6.16 -1.49
C GLU A 53 9.87 5.21 -1.49
N LEU A 54 8.69 5.71 -1.85
CA LEU A 54 7.47 4.91 -1.96
C LEU A 54 7.62 3.79 -2.99
N CYS A 55 8.13 4.11 -4.18
CA CYS A 55 8.36 3.14 -5.24
C CYS A 55 9.34 2.05 -4.81
N ASN A 56 10.46 2.43 -4.18
CA ASN A 56 11.46 1.47 -3.73
C ASN A 56 10.87 0.53 -2.66
N ASN A 57 10.13 1.06 -1.69
CA ASN A 57 9.45 0.24 -0.68
C ASN A 57 8.47 -0.74 -1.32
N LEU A 58 7.67 -0.28 -2.30
CA LEU A 58 6.74 -1.13 -3.03
C LEU A 58 7.47 -2.30 -3.72
N ILE A 59 8.54 -2.02 -4.47
CA ILE A 59 9.30 -3.07 -5.17
C ILE A 59 9.91 -4.05 -4.17
N HIS A 60 10.45 -3.56 -3.05
CA HIS A 60 10.97 -4.42 -1.99
C HIS A 60 9.90 -5.39 -1.45
N PHE A 61 8.71 -4.89 -1.14
CA PHE A 61 7.63 -5.76 -0.66
C PHE A 61 7.20 -6.77 -1.73
N LEU A 62 7.12 -6.37 -3.00
CA LEU A 62 6.82 -7.29 -4.10
C LEU A 62 7.89 -8.38 -4.25
N LYS A 63 9.19 -8.04 -4.16
CA LYS A 63 10.29 -9.01 -4.18
C LYS A 63 10.21 -9.98 -2.99
N LYS A 64 9.96 -9.46 -1.78
CA LYS A 64 9.79 -10.26 -0.56
C LYS A 64 8.61 -11.23 -0.68
N ILE A 65 7.47 -10.79 -1.23
CA ILE A 65 6.28 -11.62 -1.48
C ILE A 65 6.56 -12.69 -2.53
N ALA A 66 7.25 -12.34 -3.63
CA ALA A 66 7.60 -13.27 -4.69
C ALA A 66 8.59 -14.36 -4.22
N GLY A 67 9.44 -14.04 -3.24
CA GLY A 67 10.38 -14.97 -2.62
C GLY A 67 9.76 -15.95 -1.61
N LEU A 68 8.48 -15.81 -1.25
CA LEU A 68 7.80 -16.74 -0.35
C LEU A 68 7.60 -18.11 -1.01
N LYS A 69 7.99 -19.17 -0.32
CA LYS A 69 7.79 -20.57 -0.77
C LYS A 69 6.32 -20.97 -0.75
N ASP A 70 5.58 -20.49 0.24
CA ASP A 70 4.14 -20.72 0.37
C ASP A 70 3.37 -19.80 -0.59
N LYS A 71 2.75 -20.39 -1.60
CA LYS A 71 1.97 -19.66 -2.61
C LYS A 71 0.66 -19.09 -2.07
N GLN A 72 0.05 -19.74 -1.09
CA GLN A 72 -1.18 -19.24 -0.47
C GLN A 72 -0.86 -18.01 0.39
N GLU A 73 0.22 -18.07 1.17
CA GLU A 73 0.69 -16.92 1.94
C GLU A 73 1.18 -15.80 1.02
N SER A 74 1.89 -16.11 -0.07
CA SER A 74 2.28 -15.12 -1.09
C SER A 74 1.07 -14.39 -1.69
N ALA A 75 0.05 -15.14 -2.13
CA ALA A 75 -1.19 -14.57 -2.67
C ALA A 75 -1.92 -13.71 -1.63
N LYS A 76 -1.97 -14.19 -0.38
CA LYS A 76 -2.55 -13.45 0.73
C LYS A 76 -1.80 -12.15 0.99
N ARG A 77 -0.46 -12.14 1.04
CA ARG A 77 0.32 -10.90 1.23
C ARG A 77 0.16 -9.94 0.07
N CYS A 78 0.15 -10.47 -1.16
CA CYS A 78 -0.06 -9.68 -2.37
C CYS A 78 -1.39 -8.93 -2.35
N SER A 79 -2.46 -9.54 -1.85
CA SER A 79 -3.76 -8.87 -1.76
C SER A 79 -3.79 -7.69 -0.78
N TYR A 80 -2.83 -7.57 0.15
CA TYR A 80 -2.70 -6.42 1.06
C TYR A 80 -1.83 -5.28 0.51
N VAL A 81 -1.04 -5.52 -0.53
CA VAL A 81 -0.16 -4.49 -1.12
C VAL A 81 -0.92 -3.22 -1.52
N PRO A 82 -2.11 -3.29 -2.16
CA PRO A 82 -2.86 -2.09 -2.52
C PRO A 82 -3.30 -1.27 -1.32
N TYR A 83 -3.66 -1.92 -0.20
CA TYR A 83 -4.08 -1.23 1.02
C TYR A 83 -2.93 -0.49 1.67
N TRP A 84 -1.77 -1.15 1.81
CA TRP A 84 -0.55 -0.50 2.31
C TRP A 84 -0.14 0.68 1.42
N LEU A 85 -0.14 0.50 0.09
CA LEU A 85 0.21 1.56 -0.86
C LEU A 85 -0.72 2.76 -0.73
N TYR A 86 -2.03 2.50 -0.57
CA TYR A 86 -3.02 3.55 -0.39
C TYR A 86 -2.78 4.36 0.91
N ASP A 87 -2.49 3.69 2.02
CA ASP A 87 -2.22 4.34 3.30
C ASP A 87 -0.95 5.20 3.25
N GLU A 88 0.11 4.71 2.60
CA GLU A 88 1.35 5.48 2.42
C GLU A 88 1.13 6.70 1.51
N ILE A 89 0.40 6.57 0.40
CA ILE A 89 0.04 7.72 -0.45
C ILE A 89 -0.77 8.74 0.35
N ALA A 90 -1.77 8.29 1.12
CA ALA A 90 -2.58 9.17 1.95
C ALA A 90 -1.72 9.92 2.99
N ARG A 91 -0.74 9.24 3.60
CA ARG A 91 0.21 9.82 4.54
C ARG A 91 1.13 10.84 3.87
N LEU A 92 1.74 10.50 2.74
CA LEU A 92 2.73 11.33 2.03
C LEU A 92 2.10 12.61 1.50
N TYR A 93 0.95 12.50 0.84
CA TYR A 93 0.30 13.66 0.25
C TYR A 93 -0.59 14.42 1.23
N LYS A 94 -0.53 14.07 2.53
CA LYS A 94 -1.45 14.55 3.57
C LYS A 94 -2.87 14.57 3.03
N TYR A 95 -3.23 13.52 2.30
CA TYR A 95 -4.53 13.44 1.66
C TYR A 95 -5.55 13.41 2.79
N GLN A 96 -6.17 14.57 3.04
CA GLN A 96 -7.20 14.70 4.03
C GLN A 96 -8.39 13.94 3.48
N TYR A 97 -8.48 12.68 3.89
CA TYR A 97 -9.52 11.74 3.50
C TYR A 97 -10.89 12.41 3.66
N THR A 98 -11.13 13.04 4.81
CA THR A 98 -12.35 13.76 5.15
C THR A 98 -12.73 14.89 4.19
N ASN A 99 -11.75 15.52 3.53
CA ASN A 99 -11.98 16.73 2.72
C ASN A 99 -12.01 16.45 1.22
N ASN A 100 -11.72 15.22 0.81
CA ASN A 100 -11.66 14.84 -0.60
C ASN A 100 -12.33 13.50 -0.91
N VAL A 101 -13.01 12.84 0.05
CA VAL A 101 -13.88 11.66 -0.22
C VAL A 101 -14.84 11.97 -1.37
N ASP A 102 -15.41 13.18 -1.40
CA ASP A 102 -16.34 13.62 -2.47
C ASP A 102 -15.67 13.79 -3.84
N LYS A 103 -14.32 13.84 -3.90
CA LYS A 103 -13.53 13.98 -5.12
C LYS A 103 -12.94 12.66 -5.60
N ILE A 104 -12.87 11.66 -4.73
CA ILE A 104 -12.65 10.28 -5.15
C ILE A 104 -13.98 9.86 -5.75
N GLY A 105 -14.08 9.88 -7.09
CA GLY A 105 -15.27 9.46 -7.84
C GLY A 105 -15.66 7.99 -7.68
N ILE A 106 -15.42 7.38 -6.52
CA ILE A 106 -16.01 6.12 -6.07
C ILE A 106 -17.36 6.47 -5.43
N VAL A 107 -18.26 6.94 -6.28
CA VAL A 107 -19.74 6.90 -6.20
C VAL A 107 -20.20 8.05 -7.08
N LYS A 108 -20.65 7.71 -8.28
CA LYS A 108 -21.90 8.21 -8.84
C LYS A 108 -22.41 7.15 -9.80
N ASP A 109 -23.69 6.84 -9.63
CA ASP A 109 -24.45 5.78 -10.28
C ASP A 109 -24.39 5.82 -11.82
#